data_AF-A0A1Q9P449-F1
#
_entry.id   AF-A0A1Q9P449-F1
#
_cell.length_a   1.000
_cell.length_b   1.000
_cell.length_c   1.000
_cell.angle_alpha   90.00
_cell.angle_beta   90.00
_cell.angle_gamma   90.00
#
_symmetry.space_group_name_H-M   'P 1'
#
loop_
_entity.id
_entity.type
_entity.pdbx_description
1 polymer ?
#
loop_
_entity_poly.entity_id
_entity_poly.type
_entity_poly.pdbx_seq_one_letter_code
_entity_poly.pdbx_strand_id
1 'polypeptide(L)'
;ILLFPEMTIDLSYVQFVDDLTELAKSYDMYIIPGSYHKQESRRNLCRVFGPDGVLWEQEKHIPAIIHIGGKRFIERIETETESKNTIICNTEFGRIAITICRDFLDMDLRVELKNSDPPVDLVINPAFTPVTADFKAAHFDARRSIYAYCFFANVAEFGDSLIYTPERDRIERTVPRGKEGIIYKDVDLFQLRAERKKWEEERKKQVPFIQSTR
;
A
#
# COMPACT_ATOMS: atom_id res chain seq x y z
N ILE A 1 -12.57 -3.75 3.87
CA ILE A 1 -11.77 -3.07 2.81
C ILE A 1 -11.55 -4.08 1.68
N LEU A 2 -11.95 -3.75 0.46
CA LEU A 2 -11.67 -4.51 -0.76
C LEU A 2 -10.57 -3.79 -1.55
N LEU A 3 -9.49 -4.51 -1.90
CA LEU A 3 -8.32 -3.95 -2.58
C LEU A 3 -8.10 -4.63 -3.93
N PHE A 4 -7.96 -3.82 -4.97
CA PHE A 4 -7.60 -4.23 -6.32
C PHE A 4 -6.17 -3.78 -6.68
N PRO A 5 -5.51 -4.47 -7.63
CA PRO A 5 -4.21 -4.06 -8.15
C PRO A 5 -4.23 -2.75 -8.94
N GLU A 6 -3.06 -2.13 -9.12
CA GLU A 6 -2.89 -0.93 -9.95
C GLU A 6 -3.27 -1.22 -11.43
N MET A 7 -3.83 -0.21 -12.10
CA MET A 7 -4.30 -0.22 -13.49
C MET A 7 -5.38 -1.26 -13.82
N THR A 8 -6.16 -1.71 -12.84
CA THR A 8 -7.22 -2.70 -13.07
C THR A 8 -8.59 -2.09 -13.34
N ILE A 9 -8.92 -0.97 -12.69
CA ILE A 9 -10.18 -0.24 -12.90
C ILE A 9 -9.86 1.20 -13.29
N ASP A 10 -10.26 1.59 -14.50
CA ASP A 10 -9.95 2.91 -15.05
C ASP A 10 -11.02 3.94 -14.71
N LEU A 11 -10.77 4.79 -13.71
CA LEU A 11 -11.75 5.80 -13.28
C LEU A 11 -11.83 7.03 -14.19
N SER A 12 -11.15 7.03 -15.35
CA SER A 12 -11.46 7.98 -16.42
C SER A 12 -12.86 7.75 -17.01
N TYR A 13 -13.45 6.56 -16.82
CA TYR A 13 -14.85 6.30 -17.14
C TYR A 13 -15.75 6.58 -15.94
N VAL A 14 -16.59 7.62 -16.05
CA VAL A 14 -17.51 8.06 -14.98
C VAL A 14 -18.39 6.92 -14.47
N GLN A 15 -18.80 6.00 -15.34
CA GLN A 15 -19.60 4.83 -14.95
C GLN A 15 -18.93 4.00 -13.85
N PHE A 16 -17.61 3.79 -13.89
CA PHE A 16 -16.93 3.05 -12.83
C PHE A 16 -16.90 3.81 -11.50
N VAL A 17 -16.91 5.14 -11.53
CA VAL A 17 -17.01 5.96 -10.31
C VAL A 17 -18.39 5.78 -9.67
N ASP A 18 -19.44 5.79 -10.48
CA ASP A 18 -20.82 5.61 -10.03
C ASP A 18 -21.03 4.20 -9.49
N ASP A 19 -20.61 3.18 -10.25
CA ASP A 19 -20.71 1.76 -9.86
C ASP A 19 -19.96 1.48 -8.55
N LEU A 20 -18.73 1.98 -8.40
CA LEU A 20 -17.95 1.78 -7.16
C LEU A 20 -18.56 2.50 -5.96
N THR A 21 -19.14 3.69 -6.17
CA THR A 21 -19.83 4.43 -5.11
C THR A 21 -21.08 3.68 -4.65
N GLU A 22 -21.88 3.16 -5.60
CA GLU A 22 -23.06 2.36 -5.30
C GLU A 22 -22.69 1.05 -4.59
N LEU A 23 -21.63 0.36 -5.03
CA LEU A 23 -21.14 -0.86 -4.40
C LEU A 23 -20.64 -0.60 -2.98
N ALA A 24 -19.82 0.43 -2.77
CA ALA A 24 -19.30 0.77 -1.45
C ALA A 24 -20.44 1.06 -0.45
N LYS A 25 -21.48 1.77 -0.91
CA LYS A 25 -22.69 2.04 -0.12
C LYS A 25 -23.54 0.81 0.13
N SER A 26 -23.79 0.00 -0.90
CA SER A 26 -24.68 -1.16 -0.81
C SER A 26 -24.15 -2.25 0.11
N TYR A 27 -22.82 -2.38 0.19
CA TYR A 27 -22.15 -3.39 1.01
C TYR A 27 -21.48 -2.83 2.25
N ASP A 28 -21.69 -1.54 2.55
CA ASP A 28 -21.10 -0.86 3.72
C ASP A 28 -19.59 -1.13 3.85
N MET A 29 -18.84 -0.89 2.76
CA MET A 29 -17.44 -1.25 2.67
C MET A 29 -16.57 -0.16 2.05
N TYR A 30 -15.28 -0.23 2.35
CA TYR A 30 -14.27 0.58 1.66
C TYR A 30 -13.74 -0.18 0.46
N ILE A 31 -13.70 0.46 -0.71
CA ILE A 31 -13.16 -0.08 -1.95
C ILE A 31 -11.96 0.75 -2.40
N ILE A 32 -10.84 0.08 -2.59
CA ILE A 32 -9.60 0.61 -3.16
C ILE A 32 -9.44 -0.07 -4.53
N PRO A 33 -9.90 0.54 -5.64
CA PRO A 33 -9.94 -0.05 -6.98
C PRO A 33 -8.56 -0.16 -7.64
N GLY A 34 -7.49 -0.03 -6.86
CA GLY A 34 -6.16 0.23 -7.35
C GLY A 34 -6.03 1.66 -7.84
N SER A 35 -5.10 1.88 -8.75
CA SER A 35 -4.81 3.19 -9.30
C SER A 35 -5.03 3.23 -10.81
N TYR A 36 -5.24 4.43 -11.36
CA TYR A 36 -5.54 4.68 -12.76
C TYR A 36 -4.80 5.92 -13.27
N HIS A 37 -4.59 6.00 -14.58
CA HIS A 37 -3.94 7.15 -15.21
C HIS A 37 -4.98 8.21 -15.57
N LYS A 38 -4.97 9.34 -14.85
CA LYS A 38 -5.77 10.51 -15.19
C LYS A 38 -5.11 11.24 -16.35
N GLN A 39 -5.69 11.12 -17.55
CA GLN A 39 -5.07 11.59 -18.79
C GLN A 39 -4.83 13.10 -18.81
N GLU A 40 -5.75 13.89 -18.27
CA GLU A 40 -5.69 15.36 -18.32
C GLU A 40 -4.50 15.93 -17.55
N SER A 41 -4.21 15.35 -16.38
CA SER A 41 -3.11 15.77 -15.52
C SER A 41 -1.87 14.88 -15.62
N ARG A 42 -1.95 13.81 -16.42
CA ARG A 42 -0.91 12.77 -16.56
C ARG A 42 -0.46 12.22 -15.21
N ARG A 43 -1.37 12.11 -14.24
CA ARG A 43 -1.08 11.55 -12.91
C ARG A 43 -1.57 10.11 -12.81
N ASN A 44 -0.95 9.33 -11.93
CA ASN A 44 -1.46 8.03 -11.53
C ASN A 44 -2.07 8.17 -10.13
N LEU A 45 -3.37 7.92 -10.01
CA LEU A 45 -4.17 8.21 -8.82
C LEU A 45 -4.81 6.94 -8.29
N CYS A 46 -4.78 6.74 -6.98
CA CYS A 46 -5.56 5.73 -6.28
C CYS A 46 -6.64 6.43 -5.46
N ARG A 47 -7.91 6.26 -5.86
CA ARG A 47 -9.07 6.85 -5.18
C ARG A 47 -9.71 5.83 -4.26
N VAL A 48 -10.03 6.21 -3.03
CA VAL A 48 -10.72 5.33 -2.08
C VAL A 48 -12.19 5.70 -1.97
N PHE A 49 -13.04 4.69 -2.08
CA PHE A 49 -14.48 4.79 -1.93
C PHE A 49 -14.90 4.19 -0.60
N GLY A 50 -15.86 4.82 0.07
CA GLY A 50 -16.56 4.31 1.24
C GLY A 50 -18.07 4.48 1.08
N PRO A 51 -18.85 4.11 2.11
CA PRO A 51 -20.32 4.14 2.05
C PRO A 51 -20.90 5.53 1.74
N ASP A 52 -20.20 6.58 2.16
CA ASP A 52 -20.58 7.98 1.97
C ASP A 52 -20.01 8.62 0.69
N GLY A 53 -19.32 7.84 -0.15
CA GLY A 53 -18.71 8.29 -1.41
C GLY A 53 -17.19 8.27 -1.40
N VAL A 54 -16.56 9.22 -2.09
CA VAL A 54 -15.09 9.31 -2.19
C VAL A 54 -14.50 9.82 -0.88
N LEU A 55 -13.60 9.04 -0.29
CA LEU A 55 -12.98 9.36 0.99
C LEU A 55 -11.69 10.17 0.83
N TRP A 56 -10.77 9.70 0.00
CA TRP A 56 -9.53 10.43 -0.35
C TRP A 56 -8.90 9.89 -1.65
N GLU A 57 -7.87 10.58 -2.13
CA GLU A 57 -7.04 10.15 -3.25
C GLU A 57 -5.56 10.17 -2.86
N GLN A 58 -4.78 9.22 -3.38
CA GLN A 58 -3.33 9.22 -3.31
C GLN A 58 -2.75 9.33 -4.72
N GLU A 59 -1.82 10.25 -4.92
CA GLU A 59 -1.05 10.30 -6.17
C GLU A 59 0.20 9.42 -6.10
N LYS A 60 0.60 8.83 -7.23
CA LYS A 60 1.86 8.10 -7.34
C LYS A 60 3.02 9.08 -7.42
N HIS A 61 4.06 8.82 -6.65
CA HIS A 61 5.20 9.73 -6.53
C HIS A 61 6.37 9.36 -7.46
N ILE A 62 6.47 8.09 -7.86
CA ILE A 62 7.61 7.57 -8.60
C ILE A 62 7.13 6.76 -9.80
N PRO A 63 7.51 7.15 -11.04
CA PRO A 63 7.14 6.38 -12.22
C PRO A 63 7.78 4.99 -12.20
N ALA A 64 7.02 3.97 -12.58
CA ALA A 64 7.54 2.63 -12.73
C ALA A 64 8.43 2.51 -13.98
N ILE A 65 9.51 1.73 -13.85
CA ILE A 65 10.34 1.29 -14.97
C ILE A 65 10.18 -0.23 -15.07
N ILE A 66 9.53 -0.68 -16.14
CA ILE A 66 9.17 -2.08 -16.33
C ILE A 66 9.99 -2.65 -17.49
N HIS A 67 10.55 -3.84 -17.30
CA HIS A 67 11.27 -4.57 -18.35
C HIS A 67 10.44 -5.78 -18.78
N ILE A 68 9.91 -5.77 -20.00
CA ILE A 68 9.10 -6.86 -20.57
C ILE A 68 9.72 -7.26 -21.91
N GLY A 69 10.07 -8.54 -22.06
CA GLY A 69 10.59 -9.09 -23.32
C GLY A 69 11.85 -8.36 -23.84
N GLY A 70 12.74 -7.95 -22.92
CA GLY A 70 13.96 -7.19 -23.25
C GLY A 70 13.74 -5.71 -23.59
N LYS A 71 12.49 -5.23 -23.60
CA LYS A 71 12.15 -3.82 -23.79
C LYS A 71 11.93 -3.14 -22.45
N ARG A 72 12.49 -1.93 -22.32
CA ARG A 72 12.29 -1.06 -21.18
C ARG A 72 11.13 -0.10 -21.45
N PHE A 73 10.14 -0.13 -20.56
CA PHE A 73 8.99 0.76 -20.55
C PHE A 73 9.10 1.67 -19.33
N ILE A 74 8.94 2.97 -19.54
CA ILE A 74 8.88 3.96 -18.47
C ILE A 74 7.45 4.48 -18.45
N GLU A 75 6.82 4.39 -17.28
CA GLU A 75 5.50 4.95 -17.05
C GLU A 75 5.53 6.46 -17.29
N ARG A 76 4.59 6.97 -18.10
CA ARG A 76 4.61 8.35 -18.62
C ARG A 76 3.81 9.33 -17.77
N ILE A 77 3.91 9.20 -16.45
CA ILE A 77 3.24 10.07 -15.50
C ILE A 77 4.10 11.31 -15.18
N GLU A 78 3.43 12.40 -14.83
CA GLU A 78 4.05 13.56 -14.21
C GLU A 78 4.03 13.37 -12.69
N THR A 79 5.15 13.71 -12.03
CA THR A 79 5.31 13.55 -10.59
C THR A 79 5.75 14.85 -9.97
N GLU A 80 5.27 15.16 -8.78
CA GLU A 80 5.70 16.36 -8.06
C GLU A 80 7.17 16.24 -7.67
N THR A 81 7.92 17.31 -7.88
CA THR A 81 9.36 17.39 -7.60
C THR A 81 9.67 17.89 -6.20
N GLU A 82 8.75 18.61 -5.56
CA GLU A 82 9.02 19.37 -4.33
C GLU A 82 8.47 18.71 -3.06
N SER A 83 7.43 17.87 -3.17
CA SER A 83 6.81 17.18 -2.04
C SER A 83 6.28 15.83 -2.49
N LYS A 84 6.73 14.75 -1.83
CA LYS A 84 6.24 13.39 -2.06
C LYS A 84 5.70 12.81 -0.76
N ASN A 85 4.74 13.50 -0.14
CA ASN A 85 4.20 13.04 1.14
C ASN A 85 3.08 12.03 0.91
N THR A 86 3.16 10.90 1.60
CA THR A 86 2.12 9.88 1.56
C THR A 86 0.95 10.33 2.44
N ILE A 87 -0.26 10.36 1.89
CA ILE A 87 -1.46 10.69 2.66
C ILE A 87 -1.79 9.51 3.58
N ILE A 88 -1.86 9.79 4.88
CA ILE A 88 -2.28 8.84 5.92
C ILE A 88 -3.67 9.24 6.42
N CYS A 89 -4.68 8.49 6.03
CA CYS A 89 -6.07 8.77 6.41
C CYS A 89 -6.47 8.03 7.68
N ASN A 90 -7.14 8.74 8.60
CA ASN A 90 -7.78 8.12 9.75
C ASN A 90 -9.16 7.58 9.32
N THR A 91 -9.38 6.29 9.52
CA THR A 91 -10.63 5.61 9.18
C THR A 91 -11.11 4.79 10.38
N GLU A 92 -12.34 4.28 10.32
CA GLU A 92 -12.82 3.32 11.33
C GLU A 92 -11.99 2.02 11.34
N PHE A 93 -11.36 1.67 10.22
CA PHE A 93 -10.46 0.51 10.08
C PHE A 93 -9.01 0.82 10.46
N GLY A 94 -8.72 1.99 11.03
CA GLY A 94 -7.40 2.41 11.45
C GLY A 94 -6.76 3.47 10.54
N ARG A 95 -5.47 3.73 10.74
CA ARG A 95 -4.68 4.67 9.95
C ARG A 95 -4.14 3.99 8.70
N ILE A 96 -4.60 4.43 7.54
CA ILE A 96 -4.33 3.79 6.26
C ILE A 96 -3.43 4.68 5.40
N ALA A 97 -2.33 4.12 4.91
CA ALA A 97 -1.50 4.72 3.87
C ALA A 97 -1.61 3.93 2.58
N ILE A 98 -1.64 4.63 1.44
CA ILE A 98 -1.58 4.03 0.12
C ILE A 98 -0.20 4.35 -0.47
N THR A 99 0.49 3.33 -0.95
CA THR A 99 1.76 3.46 -1.67
C THR A 99 1.55 2.82 -3.03
N ILE A 100 1.64 3.54 -4.15
CA ILE A 100 1.27 2.96 -5.44
C ILE A 100 2.49 2.30 -6.06
N CYS A 101 2.48 0.97 -6.15
CA CYS A 101 3.50 0.15 -6.79
C CYS A 101 4.92 0.55 -6.37
N ARG A 102 5.67 1.19 -7.29
CA ARG A 102 7.07 1.60 -7.13
C ARG A 102 7.31 2.49 -5.90
N ASP A 103 6.33 3.27 -5.48
CA ASP A 103 6.43 4.13 -4.29
C ASP A 103 6.84 3.33 -3.04
N PHE A 104 6.35 2.11 -2.89
CA PHE A 104 6.70 1.28 -1.72
C PHE A 104 8.16 0.82 -1.72
N LEU A 105 8.80 0.71 -2.88
CA LEU A 105 10.22 0.35 -2.96
C LEU A 105 11.15 1.53 -2.64
N ASP A 106 10.62 2.75 -2.64
CA ASP A 106 11.35 3.93 -2.24
C ASP A 106 11.66 3.90 -0.74
N MET A 107 12.89 4.23 -0.39
CA MET A 107 13.32 4.20 1.01
C MET A 107 12.82 5.43 1.76
N ASP A 108 12.78 6.61 1.12
CA ASP A 108 12.41 7.85 1.77
C ASP A 108 10.93 7.83 2.12
N LEU A 109 10.08 7.36 1.21
CA LEU A 109 8.64 7.16 1.47
C LEU A 109 8.39 6.13 2.59
N ARG A 110 9.15 5.04 2.65
CA ARG A 110 9.02 4.07 3.76
C ARG A 110 9.51 4.63 5.10
N VAL A 111 10.55 5.47 5.08
CA VAL A 111 11.04 6.16 6.28
C VAL A 111 10.00 7.17 6.77
N GLU A 112 9.34 7.89 5.87
CA GLU A 112 8.21 8.76 6.18
C GLU A 112 7.10 7.98 6.91
N LEU A 113 6.65 6.85 6.34
CA LEU A 113 5.63 6.00 6.95
C LEU A 113 6.04 5.48 8.32
N LYS A 114 7.29 5.03 8.46
CA LYS A 114 7.86 4.56 9.74
C LYS A 114 7.87 5.64 10.82
N ASN A 115 8.12 6.89 10.44
CA ASN A 115 8.22 8.02 11.35
C ASN A 115 6.90 8.80 11.50
N SER A 116 5.82 8.33 10.88
CA SER A 116 4.50 8.93 11.04
C SER A 116 4.05 8.91 12.50
N ASP A 117 3.51 10.05 12.97
CA ASP A 117 2.96 10.19 14.31
C ASP A 117 1.56 10.82 14.23
N PRO A 118 0.50 10.15 14.70
CA PRO A 118 0.46 8.74 15.14
C PRO A 118 0.91 7.71 14.07
N PRO A 119 1.37 6.52 14.47
CA PRO A 119 1.89 5.56 13.49
C PRO A 119 0.81 4.95 12.59
N VAL A 120 1.15 4.69 11.34
CA VAL A 120 0.28 3.99 10.38
C VAL A 120 -0.06 2.57 10.85
N ASP A 121 -1.29 2.11 10.63
CA ASP A 121 -1.75 0.77 11.00
C ASP A 121 -1.75 -0.18 9.79
N LEU A 122 -2.12 0.35 8.62
CA LEU A 122 -2.33 -0.36 7.37
C LEU A 122 -1.55 0.33 6.24
N VAL A 123 -0.68 -0.42 5.55
CA VAL A 123 -0.03 0.03 4.32
C VAL A 123 -0.57 -0.79 3.16
N ILE A 124 -1.18 -0.11 2.21
CA ILE A 124 -1.82 -0.69 1.03
C ILE A 124 -0.96 -0.40 -0.19
N ASN A 125 -0.55 -1.43 -0.91
CA ASN A 125 0.28 -1.35 -2.09
C ASN A 125 -0.40 -2.01 -3.30
N PRO A 126 -1.29 -1.29 -4.01
CA PRO A 126 -1.76 -1.71 -5.33
C PRO A 126 -0.61 -1.61 -6.34
N ALA A 127 -0.41 -2.65 -7.16
CA ALA A 127 0.73 -2.73 -8.05
C ALA A 127 0.42 -3.37 -9.42
N PHE A 128 1.14 -2.89 -10.42
CA PHE A 128 1.30 -3.52 -11.72
C PHE A 128 2.79 -3.75 -11.97
N THR A 129 3.30 -4.93 -11.61
CA THR A 129 4.75 -5.18 -11.69
C THR A 129 5.13 -6.63 -11.95
N PRO A 130 6.08 -6.90 -12.86
CA PRO A 130 6.70 -8.21 -13.02
C PRO A 130 7.84 -8.47 -12.03
N VAL A 131 8.28 -7.47 -11.26
CA VAL A 131 9.45 -7.55 -10.35
C VAL A 131 9.00 -7.97 -8.95
N THR A 132 8.33 -9.11 -8.83
CA THR A 132 7.63 -9.50 -7.59
C THR A 132 8.55 -9.83 -6.41
N ALA A 133 9.78 -10.30 -6.68
CA ALA A 133 10.75 -10.66 -5.64
C ALA A 133 11.15 -9.46 -4.75
N ASP A 134 11.39 -8.30 -5.36
CA ASP A 134 11.76 -7.08 -4.64
C ASP A 134 10.63 -6.62 -3.73
N PHE A 135 9.39 -6.69 -4.23
CA PHE A 135 8.20 -6.36 -3.46
C PHE A 135 8.00 -7.33 -2.29
N LYS A 136 8.18 -8.64 -2.51
CA LYS A 136 8.12 -9.64 -1.43
C LYS A 136 9.14 -9.35 -0.33
N ALA A 137 10.39 -9.07 -0.70
CA ALA A 137 11.43 -8.74 0.27
C ALA A 137 11.14 -7.43 1.02
N ALA A 138 10.74 -6.39 0.30
CA ALA A 138 10.45 -5.08 0.88
C ALA A 138 9.27 -5.13 1.85
N HIS A 139 8.17 -5.82 1.51
CA HIS A 139 7.00 -5.92 2.38
C HIS A 139 7.30 -6.79 3.61
N PHE A 140 8.10 -7.84 3.44
CA PHE A 140 8.53 -8.66 4.56
C PHE A 140 9.32 -7.84 5.58
N ASP A 141 10.26 -7.00 5.14
CA ASP A 141 10.99 -6.10 6.04
C ASP A 141 10.06 -5.04 6.68
N ALA A 142 9.28 -4.36 5.85
CA ALA A 142 8.42 -3.24 6.22
C ALA A 142 7.43 -3.57 7.34
N ARG A 143 6.86 -4.78 7.35
CA ARG A 143 5.88 -5.20 8.37
C ARG A 143 6.41 -5.04 9.79
N ARG A 144 7.74 -5.12 10.01
CA ARG A 144 8.38 -4.93 11.33
C ARG A 144 9.06 -3.58 11.48
N SER A 145 9.62 -3.03 10.41
CA SER A 145 10.31 -1.74 10.47
C SER A 145 9.33 -0.56 10.58
N ILE A 146 8.18 -0.63 9.90
CA ILE A 146 7.02 0.29 10.04
C ILE A 146 6.09 -0.19 11.17
N TYR A 147 6.10 -1.50 11.46
CA TYR A 147 5.19 -2.13 12.43
C TYR A 147 3.72 -1.96 12.05
N ALA A 148 3.35 -2.35 10.83
CA ALA A 148 2.01 -2.22 10.26
C ALA A 148 1.65 -3.48 9.47
N TYR A 149 0.36 -3.69 9.21
CA TYR A 149 -0.06 -4.71 8.24
C TYR A 149 0.20 -4.19 6.83
N CYS A 150 0.91 -4.97 6.02
CA CYS A 150 1.29 -4.59 4.66
C CYS A 150 0.56 -5.49 3.65
N PHE A 151 -0.27 -4.87 2.82
CA PHE A 151 -1.06 -5.54 1.79
C PHE A 151 -0.50 -5.20 0.41
N PHE A 152 -0.07 -6.22 -0.33
CA PHE A 152 0.42 -6.09 -1.69
C PHE A 152 -0.58 -6.75 -2.64
N ALA A 153 -1.20 -5.97 -3.52
CA ALA A 153 -2.13 -6.47 -4.52
C ALA A 153 -1.57 -6.23 -5.92
N ASN A 154 -1.18 -7.30 -6.60
CA ASN A 154 -0.62 -7.27 -7.93
C ASN A 154 -1.56 -7.94 -8.95
N VAL A 155 -1.48 -7.51 -10.20
CA VAL A 155 -2.21 -8.10 -11.33
C VAL A 155 -1.87 -9.58 -11.47
N ALA A 156 -2.89 -10.42 -11.73
CA ALA A 156 -2.76 -11.87 -11.81
C ALA A 156 -1.71 -12.35 -12.83
N GLU A 157 -1.49 -11.62 -13.94
CA GLU A 157 -0.48 -11.95 -14.95
C GLU A 157 0.94 -12.13 -14.34
N PHE A 158 1.27 -11.28 -13.37
CA PHE A 158 2.52 -11.33 -12.62
C PHE A 158 2.36 -12.02 -11.26
N GLY A 159 1.20 -11.85 -10.63
CA GLY A 159 0.80 -12.46 -9.35
C GLY A 159 1.70 -12.06 -8.18
N ASP A 160 1.86 -12.99 -7.25
CA ASP A 160 2.57 -12.82 -5.97
C ASP A 160 1.97 -11.72 -5.07
N SER A 161 0.68 -11.40 -5.26
CA SER A 161 -0.09 -10.64 -4.27
C SER A 161 0.05 -11.32 -2.92
N LEU A 162 0.29 -10.54 -1.86
CA LEU A 162 0.61 -11.09 -0.55
C LEU A 162 0.17 -10.18 0.60
N ILE A 163 0.07 -10.78 1.78
CA ILE A 163 -0.20 -10.06 3.02
C ILE A 163 0.91 -10.39 4.02
N TYR A 164 1.60 -9.36 4.50
CA TYR A 164 2.55 -9.47 5.60
C TYR A 164 2.04 -8.76 6.85
N THR A 165 2.21 -9.44 7.97
CA THR A 165 1.72 -9.04 9.29
C THR A 165 2.92 -8.73 10.21
N PRO A 166 2.81 -7.77 11.14
CA PRO A 166 3.84 -7.54 12.17
C PRO A 166 3.89 -8.66 13.20
N GLU A 167 2.78 -9.40 13.33
CA GLU A 167 2.61 -10.56 14.19
C GLU A 167 3.70 -11.63 13.95
N ARG A 168 3.88 -12.52 14.93
CA ARG A 168 4.77 -13.68 14.78
C ARG A 168 4.11 -14.84 14.02
N ASP A 169 2.92 -14.64 13.44
CA ASP A 169 2.27 -15.67 12.63
C ASP A 169 3.14 -15.97 11.39
N ARG A 170 3.24 -17.26 11.05
CA ARG A 170 4.02 -17.73 9.90
C ARG A 170 3.11 -18.14 8.75
N ILE A 171 1.89 -17.60 8.73
CA ILE A 171 0.89 -17.96 7.73
C ILE A 171 1.22 -17.20 6.44
N GLU A 172 1.67 -17.94 5.42
CA GLU A 172 1.85 -17.39 4.08
C GLU A 172 0.48 -17.17 3.44
N ARG A 173 0.22 -15.94 3.01
CA ARG A 173 -0.99 -15.53 2.30
C ARG A 173 -0.56 -14.97 0.96
N THR A 174 -0.65 -15.78 -0.08
CA THR A 174 -0.18 -15.41 -1.43
C THR A 174 -1.16 -15.87 -2.51
N VAL A 175 -1.24 -15.10 -3.59
CA VAL A 175 -1.87 -15.53 -4.85
C VAL A 175 -0.74 -15.74 -5.87
N PRO A 176 -0.53 -16.96 -6.39
CA PRO A 176 0.58 -17.24 -7.29
C PRO A 176 0.36 -16.61 -8.67
N ARG A 177 1.45 -16.44 -9.41
CA ARG A 177 1.44 -15.98 -10.80
C ARG A 177 0.46 -16.76 -11.69
N GLY A 178 -0.24 -16.02 -12.55
CA GLY A 178 -1.19 -16.56 -13.53
C GLY A 178 -2.48 -17.06 -12.92
N LYS A 179 -2.74 -16.79 -11.63
CA LYS A 179 -3.99 -17.15 -10.95
C LYS A 179 -4.70 -15.88 -10.51
N GLU A 180 -5.98 -15.80 -10.86
CA GLU A 180 -6.91 -14.89 -10.22
C GLU A 180 -7.35 -15.50 -8.88
N GLY A 181 -7.38 -14.68 -7.82
CA GLY A 181 -7.71 -15.16 -6.50
C GLY A 181 -7.81 -14.04 -5.48
N ILE A 182 -8.43 -14.36 -4.35
CA ILE A 182 -8.61 -13.45 -3.22
C ILE A 182 -7.89 -14.06 -2.01
N ILE A 183 -7.09 -13.23 -1.34
CA ILE A 183 -6.50 -13.53 -0.04
C ILE A 183 -6.99 -12.49 0.96
N TYR A 184 -7.15 -12.88 2.22
CA TYR A 184 -7.68 -12.00 3.25
C TYR A 184 -6.98 -12.19 4.59
N LYS A 185 -7.10 -11.18 5.45
CA LYS A 185 -6.61 -11.16 6.83
C LYS A 185 -7.56 -10.33 7.67
N ASP A 186 -8.06 -10.94 8.74
CA ASP A 186 -8.73 -10.19 9.81
C ASP A 186 -7.67 -9.38 10.56
N VAL A 187 -7.87 -8.07 10.62
CA VAL A 187 -6.93 -7.11 11.20
C VAL A 187 -7.32 -6.85 12.65
N ASP A 188 -6.43 -7.16 13.59
CA ASP A 188 -6.60 -6.82 15.01
C ASP A 188 -5.80 -5.56 15.35
N LEU A 189 -6.46 -4.40 15.21
CA LEU A 189 -5.85 -3.10 15.49
C LEU A 189 -5.50 -2.93 16.99
N PHE A 190 -6.27 -3.57 17.87
CA PHE A 190 -6.01 -3.48 19.31
C PHE A 190 -4.71 -4.20 19.64
N GLN A 191 -4.56 -5.43 19.19
CA GLN A 191 -3.35 -6.22 19.38
C GLN A 191 -2.14 -5.55 18.71
N LEU A 192 -2.30 -5.05 17.47
CA LEU A 192 -1.25 -4.32 16.76
C LEU A 192 -0.71 -3.15 17.60
N ARG A 193 -1.61 -2.29 18.08
CA ARG A 193 -1.23 -1.08 18.83
C ARG A 193 -0.68 -1.41 20.21
N ALA A 194 -1.22 -2.44 20.86
CA ALA A 194 -0.73 -2.92 22.16
C ALA A 194 0.71 -3.44 22.07
N GLU A 195 1.01 -4.30 21.09
CA GLU A 195 2.37 -4.83 20.89
C GLU A 195 3.34 -3.74 20.41
N ARG A 196 2.89 -2.80 19.57
CA ARG A 196 3.69 -1.63 19.17
C ARG A 196 4.12 -0.81 20.40
N LYS A 197 3.17 -0.49 21.28
CA LYS A 197 3.44 0.26 22.52
C LYS A 197 4.41 -0.47 23.44
N LYS A 198 4.22 -1.79 23.61
CA LYS A 198 5.14 -2.63 24.39
C LYS A 198 6.55 -2.58 23.83
N TRP A 199 6.71 -2.70 22.51
CA TRP A 199 8.01 -2.63 21.85
C TRP A 199 8.70 -1.27 22.01
N GLU A 200 7.94 -0.17 21.94
CA GLU A 200 8.46 1.18 22.20
C GLU A 200 8.92 1.36 23.65
N GLU A 201 8.17 0.85 24.62
CA GLU A 201 8.54 0.89 26.04
C GLU A 201 9.80 0.06 26.32
N GLU A 202 9.93 -1.12 25.71
CA GLU A 202 11.14 -1.94 25.79
C GLU A 202 12.35 -1.21 25.19
N ARG A 203 12.17 -0.56 24.03
CA ARG A 203 13.25 0.21 23.39
C ARG A 203 13.68 1.43 24.22
N LYS A 204 12.75 2.11 24.90
CA LYS A 204 13.07 3.22 25.81
C LYS A 204 13.86 2.77 27.04
N LYS A 205 13.70 1.52 27.49
CA LYS A 205 14.45 0.93 28.61
C LYS A 205 15.88 0.55 28.23
N GLN A 206 16.15 0.31 26.95
CA GLN A 206 17.50 0.08 26.43
C GLN A 206 18.21 1.42 26.27
N VAL A 207 19.16 1.72 27.16
CA VAL A 207 20.04 2.90 27.04
C VAL A 207 20.70 2.85 25.65
N PRO A 208 20.65 3.93 24.84
CA PRO A 208 21.31 3.93 23.55
C PRO A 208 22.82 3.79 23.77
N PHE A 209 23.35 2.61 23.45
CA PHE A 209 24.79 2.40 23.40
C PHE A 209 25.31 3.12 22.15
N ILE A 210 25.67 4.39 22.30
CA ILE A 210 26.35 5.15 21.25
C ILE A 210 27.83 4.76 21.33
N GLN A 211 28.24 3.83 20.48
CA GLN A 211 29.66 3.54 20.29
C GLN A 211 30.24 4.67 19.42
N SER A 212 30.82 5.68 20.08
CA SER A 212 31.62 6.71 19.43
C SER A 212 32.92 6.07 18.93
N THR A 213 32.99 5.72 17.66
CA THR A 213 34.27 5.46 17.00
C THR A 213 34.91 6.81 16.68
N ARG A 214 35.85 7.23 17.55
CA ARG A 214 36.89 8.20 17.21
C ARG A 214 37.99 7.54 16.39
#